data_AF-A0A2K4MTN4-F1
#
_entry.id   AF-A0A2K4MTN4-F1
#
_cell.length_a   1.000
_cell.length_b   1.000
_cell.length_c   1.000
_cell.angle_alpha   90.00
_cell.angle_beta   90.00
_cell.angle_gamma   90.00
#
_symmetry.space_group_name_H-M   'P 1'
#
loop_
_entity.id
_entity.type
_entity.pdbx_description
1 polymer ?
#
loop_
_entity_poly.entity_id
_entity_poly.type
_entity_poly.pdbx_seq_one_letter_code
_entity_poly.pdbx_strand_id
1 'polypeptide(L)'
;MGQRLDSLKETILATLDNDQHQEQVRQAFARKGGYAYHFREKITNPMHWGPYAILIRELAFHAESCSQHDYLGMPEIIDDLCEEIRIAGELDLLPIFQERWRPALVKFVAVSDSLVETYLGVALCYLRSALLEGVPDSNSVMCFDGENTPISPERIIRVDFV
;
A
#
# COMPACT_ATOMS: atom_id res chain seq x y z
N MET A 1 -13.40 5.72 6.86
CA MET A 1 -12.38 6.24 5.93
C MET A 1 -12.01 7.72 6.15
N GLY A 2 -12.98 8.65 6.26
CA GLY A 2 -12.72 10.11 6.35
C GLY A 2 -11.55 10.53 7.26
N GLN A 3 -11.61 10.18 8.56
CA GLN A 3 -10.56 10.58 9.53
C GLN A 3 -9.14 10.08 9.19
N ARG A 4 -9.00 8.97 8.44
CA ARG A 4 -7.69 8.39 8.13
C ARG A 4 -7.10 8.89 6.82
N LEU A 5 -7.94 9.18 5.84
CA LEU A 5 -7.51 9.94 4.66
C LEU A 5 -7.03 11.34 5.07
N ASP A 6 -7.68 11.96 6.06
CA ASP A 6 -7.22 13.24 6.60
C ASP A 6 -5.84 13.13 7.23
N SER A 7 -5.57 12.08 8.02
CA SER A 7 -4.24 11.87 8.62
C SER A 7 -3.16 11.60 7.58
N LEU A 8 -3.49 10.82 6.53
CA LEU A 8 -2.59 10.59 5.39
C LEU A 8 -2.30 11.90 4.65
N LYS A 9 -3.34 12.69 4.37
CA LYS A 9 -3.22 14.01 3.75
C LYS A 9 -2.28 14.91 4.54
N GLU A 10 -2.47 15.04 5.85
CA GLU A 10 -1.61 15.88 6.69
C GLU A 10 -0.16 15.39 6.67
N THR A 11 0.06 14.07 6.70
CA THR A 11 1.40 13.48 6.59
C THR A 11 2.06 13.83 5.27
N ILE A 12 1.32 13.74 4.15
CA ILE A 12 1.83 14.08 2.82
C ILE A 12 2.15 15.57 2.75
N LEU A 13 1.24 16.44 3.20
CA LEU A 13 1.46 17.89 3.22
C LEU A 13 2.71 18.28 4.00
N ALA A 14 2.97 17.61 5.13
CA ALA A 14 4.16 17.84 5.95
C ALA A 14 5.48 17.45 5.26
N THR A 15 5.44 16.64 4.19
CA THR A 15 6.65 16.25 3.42
C THR A 15 6.97 17.18 2.26
N LEU A 16 6.10 18.15 1.97
CA LEU A 16 6.22 19.08 0.85
C LEU A 16 6.69 20.45 1.34
N ASP A 17 7.77 20.97 0.76
CA ASP A 17 8.33 22.28 1.13
C ASP A 17 7.78 23.45 0.30
N ASN A 18 6.93 23.16 -0.69
CA ASN A 18 6.41 24.13 -1.64
C ASN A 18 4.92 24.38 -1.39
N ASP A 19 4.55 25.63 -1.07
CA ASP A 19 3.18 26.05 -0.80
C ASP A 19 2.21 25.74 -1.96
N GLN A 20 2.67 25.86 -3.20
CA GLN A 20 1.87 25.52 -4.38
C GLN A 20 1.59 24.01 -4.47
N HIS A 21 2.58 23.16 -4.17
CA HIS A 21 2.38 21.71 -4.15
C HIS A 21 1.43 21.31 -3.02
N GLN A 22 1.62 21.91 -1.83
CA GLN A 22 0.72 21.70 -0.71
C GLN A 22 -0.72 22.09 -1.06
N GLU A 23 -0.92 23.22 -1.74
CA GLU A 23 -2.25 23.65 -2.13
C GLU A 23 -2.90 22.71 -3.15
N GLN A 24 -2.14 22.23 -4.15
CA GLN A 24 -2.68 21.26 -5.11
C GLN A 24 -3.06 19.92 -4.45
N VAL A 25 -2.28 19.44 -3.48
CA VAL A 25 -2.66 18.29 -2.66
C VAL A 25 -3.94 18.58 -1.88
N ARG A 26 -4.06 19.75 -1.22
CA ARG A 26 -5.28 20.12 -0.49
C ARG A 26 -6.50 20.11 -1.40
N GLN A 27 -6.38 20.66 -2.60
CA GLN A 27 -7.46 20.68 -3.59
C GLN A 27 -7.83 19.27 -4.07
N ALA A 28 -6.85 18.40 -4.34
CA ALA A 28 -7.10 17.01 -4.72
C ALA A 28 -7.92 16.25 -3.66
N PHE A 29 -7.51 16.34 -2.39
CA PHE A 29 -8.25 15.70 -1.29
C PHE A 29 -9.61 16.34 -0.99
N ALA A 30 -9.82 17.62 -1.32
CA ALA A 30 -11.09 18.31 -1.07
C ALA A 30 -12.19 17.96 -2.10
N ARG A 31 -11.81 17.37 -3.23
CA ARG A 31 -12.77 17.05 -4.31
C ARG A 31 -13.60 15.84 -3.97
N LYS A 32 -14.91 16.05 -3.94
CA LYS A 32 -15.86 14.96 -3.79
C LYS A 32 -15.84 14.07 -5.04
N GLY A 33 -15.46 12.81 -4.86
CA GLY A 33 -15.58 11.77 -5.87
C GLY A 33 -14.32 11.48 -6.70
N GLY A 34 -13.28 12.31 -6.64
CA GLY A 34 -12.03 12.12 -7.41
C GLY A 34 -12.20 12.16 -8.94
N TYR A 35 -11.13 12.52 -9.65
CA TYR A 35 -11.04 12.40 -11.11
C TYR A 35 -10.38 11.09 -11.54
N ALA A 36 -9.31 10.68 -10.85
CA ALA A 36 -8.62 9.42 -11.11
C ALA A 36 -9.50 8.24 -10.69
N TYR A 37 -9.60 7.23 -11.57
CA TYR A 37 -10.44 6.05 -11.35
C TYR A 37 -10.09 5.33 -10.04
N HIS A 38 -8.80 5.01 -9.84
CA HIS A 38 -8.35 4.27 -8.67
C HIS A 38 -8.50 5.07 -7.37
N PHE A 39 -8.18 6.36 -7.39
CA PHE A 39 -8.43 7.23 -6.23
C PHE A 39 -9.91 7.33 -5.87
N ARG A 40 -10.81 7.39 -6.87
CA ARG A 40 -12.24 7.32 -6.63
C ARG A 40 -12.65 6.01 -5.97
N GLU A 41 -12.15 4.88 -6.45
CA GLU A 41 -12.41 3.58 -5.82
C GLU A 41 -11.95 3.56 -4.36
N LYS A 42 -10.79 4.16 -4.04
CA LYS A 42 -10.37 4.34 -2.65
C LYS A 42 -11.43 5.11 -1.86
N ILE A 43 -12.05 6.16 -2.39
CA ILE A 43 -13.06 6.95 -1.67
C ILE A 43 -14.39 6.22 -1.53
N THR A 44 -14.85 5.54 -2.58
CA THR A 44 -16.26 5.09 -2.69
C THR A 44 -16.47 3.61 -2.37
N ASN A 45 -15.43 2.79 -2.41
CA ASN A 45 -15.56 1.34 -2.33
C ASN A 45 -14.80 0.77 -1.11
N PRO A 46 -15.51 0.23 -0.11
CA PRO A 46 -14.90 -0.32 1.11
C PRO A 46 -13.86 -1.42 0.88
N MET A 47 -13.97 -2.15 -0.23
CA MET A 47 -13.04 -3.20 -0.63
C MET A 47 -11.63 -2.68 -0.95
N HIS A 48 -11.41 -1.36 -0.96
CA HIS A 48 -10.09 -0.77 -1.20
C HIS A 48 -9.55 0.02 0.00
N TRP A 49 -10.15 -0.12 1.18
CA TRP A 49 -9.79 0.68 2.36
C TRP A 49 -8.65 0.08 3.18
N GLY A 50 -8.32 -1.21 2.97
CA GLY A 50 -7.21 -1.89 3.62
C GLY A 50 -7.16 -1.70 5.15
N PRO A 51 -5.99 -1.68 5.79
CA PRO A 51 -4.67 -1.88 5.19
C PRO A 51 -4.54 -3.30 4.62
N TYR A 52 -3.92 -3.40 3.45
CA TYR A 52 -3.54 -4.69 2.87
C TYR A 52 -2.14 -5.08 3.32
N ALA A 53 -1.90 -6.38 3.43
CA ALA A 53 -0.55 -6.92 3.66
C ALA A 53 -0.39 -8.27 2.95
N ILE A 54 0.85 -8.74 2.87
CA ILE A 54 1.21 -10.03 2.27
C ILE A 54 1.71 -10.99 3.35
N LEU A 55 1.41 -12.28 3.20
CA LEU A 55 1.87 -13.31 4.15
C LEU A 55 3.39 -13.56 4.04
N ILE A 56 3.91 -13.66 2.81
CA ILE A 56 5.30 -13.97 2.52
C ILE A 56 6.05 -12.68 2.17
N ARG A 57 7.10 -12.37 2.94
CA ARG A 57 7.88 -11.14 2.79
C ARG A 57 8.51 -11.02 1.40
N GLU A 58 9.06 -12.11 0.90
CA GLU A 58 9.84 -12.18 -0.34
C GLU A 58 9.00 -11.81 -1.58
N LEU A 59 7.66 -11.92 -1.51
CA LEU A 59 6.76 -11.46 -2.57
C LEU A 59 6.89 -9.96 -2.85
N ALA A 60 7.19 -9.14 -1.83
CA ALA A 60 7.36 -7.69 -2.02
C ALA A 60 8.51 -7.37 -2.99
N PHE A 61 9.51 -8.25 -3.10
CA PHE A 61 10.66 -8.09 -4.00
C PHE A 61 10.45 -8.76 -5.38
N HIS A 62 9.31 -9.44 -5.56
CA HIS A 62 8.98 -10.23 -6.75
C HIS A 62 7.56 -9.88 -7.24
N ALA A 63 7.13 -8.63 -7.01
CA ALA A 63 5.76 -8.21 -7.23
C ALA A 63 5.31 -8.45 -8.68
N GLU A 64 6.12 -8.05 -9.67
CA GLU A 64 5.84 -8.23 -11.10
C GLU A 64 5.62 -9.71 -11.46
N SER A 65 6.53 -10.60 -11.07
CA SER A 65 6.42 -12.04 -11.34
C SER A 65 5.22 -12.70 -10.66
N CYS A 66 4.69 -12.09 -9.61
CA CYS A 66 3.52 -12.56 -8.87
C CYS A 66 2.24 -11.78 -9.21
N SER A 67 2.27 -10.94 -10.24
CA SER A 67 1.17 -10.06 -10.64
C SER A 67 0.61 -9.23 -9.47
N GLN A 68 1.50 -8.77 -8.58
CA GLN A 68 1.19 -7.89 -7.45
C GLN A 68 1.66 -6.47 -7.76
N HIS A 69 1.08 -5.50 -7.05
CA HIS A 69 1.57 -4.12 -7.06
C HIS A 69 2.95 -4.02 -6.42
N ASP A 70 3.84 -3.22 -6.99
CA ASP A 70 5.17 -2.97 -6.43
C ASP A 70 5.10 -1.95 -5.27
N TYR A 71 4.72 -2.46 -4.10
CA TYR A 71 4.65 -1.66 -2.87
C TYR A 71 6.01 -1.16 -2.37
N LEU A 72 7.14 -1.70 -2.85
CA LEU A 72 8.47 -1.19 -2.53
C LEU A 72 8.84 0.00 -3.40
N GLY A 73 8.35 0.05 -4.65
CA GLY A 73 8.44 1.22 -5.51
C GLY A 73 7.61 2.38 -4.98
N MET A 74 6.32 2.15 -4.71
CA MET A 74 5.42 3.12 -4.07
C MET A 74 4.15 2.43 -3.58
N PRO A 75 3.60 2.79 -2.39
CA PRO A 75 2.30 2.27 -1.99
C PRO A 75 1.18 2.71 -2.95
N GLU A 76 0.31 1.79 -3.33
CA GLU A 76 -0.80 2.01 -4.29
C GLU A 76 -1.65 3.26 -3.99
N ILE A 77 -1.98 3.53 -2.72
CA ILE A 77 -2.74 4.74 -2.34
C ILE A 77 -2.02 6.05 -2.65
N ILE A 78 -0.68 6.03 -2.66
CA ILE A 78 0.16 7.19 -3.00
C ILE A 78 0.25 7.34 -4.50
N ASP A 79 0.39 6.25 -5.26
CA ASP A 79 0.31 6.28 -6.72
C ASP A 79 -1.03 6.83 -7.20
N ASP A 80 -2.13 6.32 -6.63
CA ASP A 80 -3.49 6.77 -6.95
C ASP A 80 -3.70 8.26 -6.67
N LEU A 81 -3.11 8.76 -5.57
CA LEU A 81 -3.16 10.17 -5.22
C LEU A 81 -2.29 11.01 -6.17
N CYS A 82 -1.09 10.55 -6.52
CA CYS A 82 -0.23 11.25 -7.47
C CYS A 82 -0.95 11.37 -8.82
N GLU A 83 -1.63 10.32 -9.26
CA GLU A 83 -2.45 10.34 -10.47
C GLU A 83 -3.62 11.33 -10.37
N GLU A 84 -4.33 11.37 -9.24
CA GLU A 84 -5.38 12.37 -8.99
C GLU A 84 -4.84 13.80 -9.15
N ILE A 85 -3.68 14.10 -8.55
CA ILE A 85 -3.05 15.43 -8.60
C ILE A 85 -2.52 15.76 -10.00
N ARG A 86 -1.99 14.77 -10.70
CA ARG A 86 -1.51 14.94 -12.07
C ARG A 86 -2.66 15.26 -13.02
N ILE A 87 -3.77 14.53 -12.93
CA ILE A 87 -4.99 14.82 -13.72
C ILE A 87 -5.59 16.18 -13.31
N ALA A 88 -5.50 16.53 -12.03
CA ALA A 88 -6.05 17.76 -11.46
C ALA A 88 -5.43 19.06 -11.95
N GLY A 89 -4.11 19.06 -12.12
CA GLY A 89 -3.31 20.28 -12.17
C GLY A 89 -1.91 20.09 -12.73
N GLU A 90 -1.69 18.99 -13.47
CA GLU A 90 -0.46 18.67 -14.21
C GLU A 90 0.81 18.54 -13.36
N LEU A 91 0.68 18.47 -12.03
CA LEU A 91 1.80 18.26 -11.13
C LEU A 91 2.06 16.77 -10.93
N ASP A 92 3.29 16.35 -11.24
CA ASP A 92 3.77 15.01 -10.95
C ASP A 92 4.55 14.98 -9.63
N LEU A 93 3.90 14.45 -8.58
CA LEU A 93 4.50 14.31 -7.24
C LEU A 93 5.25 12.99 -7.05
N LEU A 94 5.06 12.01 -7.94
CA LEU A 94 5.62 10.67 -7.75
C LEU A 94 7.16 10.69 -7.65
N PRO A 95 7.89 11.42 -8.53
CA PRO A 95 9.35 11.53 -8.41
C PRO A 95 9.82 12.14 -7.08
N ILE A 96 9.06 13.10 -6.54
CA ILE A 96 9.39 13.76 -5.27
C ILE A 96 9.29 12.76 -4.11
N PHE A 97 8.25 11.93 -4.09
CA PHE A 97 8.11 10.90 -3.06
C PHE A 97 9.14 9.79 -3.22
N GLN A 98 9.43 9.35 -4.44
CA GLN A 98 10.47 8.35 -4.71
C GLN A 98 11.87 8.80 -4.27
N GLU A 99 12.18 10.10 -4.38
CA GLU A 99 13.47 10.64 -3.92
C GLU A 99 13.55 10.75 -2.39
N ARG A 100 12.44 11.14 -1.74
CA ARG A 100 12.45 11.51 -0.31
C ARG A 100 12.08 10.38 0.63
N TRP A 101 11.23 9.46 0.18
CA TRP A 101 10.68 8.43 1.04
C TRP A 101 11.49 7.16 0.93
N ARG A 102 11.63 6.48 2.06
CA ARG A 102 12.34 5.21 2.14
C ARG A 102 11.32 4.08 2.27
N PRO A 103 11.33 3.09 1.36
CA PRO A 103 10.44 1.94 1.47
C PRO A 103 10.65 1.19 2.78
N ALA A 104 9.57 0.72 3.38
CA ALA A 104 9.59 0.00 4.64
C ALA A 104 8.63 -1.19 4.62
N LEU A 105 9.08 -2.30 5.18
CA LEU A 105 8.28 -3.49 5.44
C LEU A 105 7.90 -3.53 6.92
N VAL A 106 6.60 -3.53 7.21
CA VAL A 106 6.08 -3.59 8.58
C VAL A 106 5.59 -5.00 8.87
N LYS A 107 6.25 -5.69 9.81
CA LYS A 107 5.81 -6.99 10.31
C LYS A 107 4.92 -6.79 11.53
N PHE A 108 3.73 -7.38 11.52
CA PHE A 108 2.79 -7.28 12.63
C PHE A 108 2.09 -8.61 12.91
N VAL A 109 1.45 -8.71 14.08
CA VAL A 109 0.60 -9.84 14.44
C VAL A 109 -0.81 -9.58 13.92
N ALA A 110 -1.32 -10.41 13.01
CA ALA A 110 -2.74 -10.43 12.61
C ALA A 110 -3.57 -11.31 13.56
N VAL A 111 -4.90 -11.09 13.64
CA VAL A 111 -5.77 -12.00 14.41
C VAL A 111 -5.95 -13.22 13.54
N SER A 112 -5.72 -14.42 14.10
CA SER A 112 -5.99 -15.65 13.36
C SER A 112 -7.47 -15.70 13.01
N ASP A 113 -7.76 -15.83 11.73
CA ASP A 113 -9.08 -16.20 11.25
C ASP A 113 -9.18 -17.73 11.11
N SER A 114 -10.25 -18.20 10.48
CA SER A 114 -10.48 -19.62 10.20
C SER A 114 -9.63 -20.17 9.03
N LEU A 115 -8.70 -19.41 8.46
CA LEU A 115 -7.94 -19.76 7.26
C LEU A 115 -6.52 -20.29 7.55
N VAL A 116 -6.25 -20.76 8.78
CA VAL A 116 -4.92 -21.26 9.18
C VAL A 116 -4.37 -22.32 8.21
N GLU A 117 -5.20 -23.26 7.78
CA GLU A 117 -4.79 -24.30 6.83
C GLU A 117 -4.39 -23.70 5.46
N THR A 118 -5.10 -22.66 5.02
CA THR A 118 -4.77 -21.92 3.80
C THR A 118 -3.42 -21.20 3.94
N TYR A 119 -3.16 -20.55 5.07
CA TYR A 119 -1.88 -19.89 5.34
C TYR A 119 -0.71 -20.87 5.30
N LEU A 120 -0.88 -22.05 5.90
CA LEU A 120 0.12 -23.11 5.86
C LEU A 120 0.31 -23.63 4.43
N GLY A 121 -0.76 -23.84 3.68
CA GLY A 121 -0.70 -24.24 2.27
C GLY A 121 0.09 -23.26 1.42
N VAL A 122 -0.20 -21.96 1.52
CA VAL A 122 0.51 -20.90 0.81
C VAL A 122 1.99 -20.85 1.20
N ALA A 123 2.30 -20.99 2.50
CA ALA A 123 3.68 -21.06 2.96
C ALA A 123 4.43 -22.27 2.39
N LEU A 124 3.77 -23.43 2.27
CA LEU A 124 4.36 -24.62 1.65
C LEU A 124 4.58 -24.43 0.14
N CYS A 125 3.65 -23.78 -0.56
CA CYS A 125 3.81 -23.40 -1.97
C CYS A 125 5.05 -22.49 -2.15
N TYR A 126 5.20 -21.50 -1.28
CA TYR A 126 6.39 -20.63 -1.26
C TYR A 126 7.68 -21.43 -1.03
N LEU A 127 7.73 -22.30 -0.02
CA LEU A 127 8.93 -23.10 0.25
C LEU A 127 9.28 -24.01 -0.95
N ARG A 128 8.27 -24.56 -1.62
CA ARG A 128 8.46 -25.37 -2.83
C ARG A 128 9.03 -24.55 -3.98
N SER A 129 8.42 -23.40 -4.32
CA SER A 129 8.87 -22.55 -5.43
C SER A 129 10.25 -21.96 -5.16
N ALA A 130 10.50 -21.47 -3.94
CA ALA A 130 11.81 -20.97 -3.53
C ALA A 130 12.92 -22.04 -3.67
N LEU A 131 12.62 -23.31 -3.36
CA LEU A 131 13.60 -24.40 -3.44
C LEU A 131 13.83 -24.91 -4.87
N LEU A 132 12.80 -24.93 -5.71
CA LEU A 132 12.87 -25.47 -7.07
C LEU A 132 13.25 -24.42 -8.12
N GLU A 133 12.83 -23.18 -7.92
CA GLU A 133 12.88 -22.10 -8.91
C GLU A 133 13.67 -20.88 -8.41
N GLY A 134 13.98 -20.82 -7.11
CA GLY A 134 14.75 -19.72 -6.50
C GLY A 134 13.94 -18.44 -6.23
N VAL A 135 12.65 -18.43 -6.58
CA VAL A 135 11.74 -17.27 -6.46
C VAL A 135 10.33 -17.73 -6.08
N PRO A 136 9.50 -16.87 -5.44
CA PRO A 136 8.08 -17.17 -5.22
C PRO A 136 7.29 -17.16 -6.54
N ASP A 137 6.19 -17.89 -6.57
CA ASP A 137 5.25 -17.95 -7.70
C ASP A 137 3.85 -17.40 -7.30
N SER A 138 2.92 -17.39 -8.24
CA SER A 138 1.54 -16.92 -7.98
C SER A 138 0.79 -17.77 -6.94
N ASN A 139 1.18 -19.03 -6.72
CA ASN A 139 0.58 -19.90 -5.70
C ASN A 139 1.03 -19.53 -4.28
N SER A 140 2.04 -18.68 -4.18
CA SER A 140 2.62 -18.20 -2.92
C SER A 140 1.95 -16.91 -2.44
N VAL A 141 1.01 -16.34 -3.22
CA VAL A 141 0.32 -15.08 -2.91
C VAL A 141 -0.84 -15.32 -1.95
N MET A 142 -0.79 -14.66 -0.80
CA MET A 142 -1.92 -14.52 0.12
C MET A 142 -1.92 -13.12 0.72
N CYS A 143 -3.04 -12.43 0.57
CA CYS A 143 -3.24 -11.08 1.06
C CYS A 143 -4.07 -11.08 2.35
N PHE A 144 -3.70 -10.19 3.25
CA PHE A 144 -4.46 -9.80 4.42
C PHE A 144 -5.26 -8.53 4.09
N ASP A 145 -6.51 -8.46 4.55
CA ASP A 145 -7.33 -7.24 4.55
C ASP A 145 -7.66 -6.86 6.00
N GLY A 146 -7.28 -5.65 6.41
CA GLY A 146 -7.61 -5.10 7.72
C GLY A 146 -9.03 -4.53 7.82
N GLU A 147 -9.83 -4.56 6.76
CA GLU A 147 -11.24 -4.12 6.74
C GLU A 147 -11.44 -2.71 7.32
N ASN A 148 -10.61 -1.77 6.89
CA ASN A 148 -10.52 -0.38 7.38
C ASN A 148 -10.11 -0.24 8.86
N THR A 149 -9.55 -1.29 9.47
CA THR A 149 -9.09 -1.30 10.86
C THR A 149 -7.56 -1.14 10.91
N PRO A 150 -7.03 -0.19 11.70
CA PRO A 150 -5.61 0.10 11.69
C PRO A 150 -4.89 -1.00 12.47
N ILE A 151 -3.66 -1.30 12.06
CA ILE A 151 -2.80 -2.15 12.87
C ILE A 151 -2.35 -1.34 14.08
N SER A 152 -2.71 -1.80 15.28
CA SER A 152 -2.32 -1.17 16.54
C SER A 152 -0.79 -1.18 16.70
N PRO A 153 -0.14 -0.10 17.18
CA PRO A 153 1.31 -0.05 17.36
C PRO A 153 1.87 -1.22 18.18
N GLU A 154 1.14 -1.70 19.19
CA GLU A 154 1.53 -2.81 20.06
C GLU A 154 1.56 -4.16 19.33
N ARG A 155 0.93 -4.24 18.15
CA ARG A 155 0.93 -5.42 17.29
C ARG A 155 2.04 -5.38 16.25
N ILE A 156 2.72 -4.24 16.10
CA ILE A 156 3.88 -4.11 15.22
C ILE A 156 5.07 -4.77 15.90
N ILE A 157 5.63 -5.79 15.26
CA ILE A 157 6.77 -6.56 15.75
C ILE A 157 8.07 -5.89 15.31
N ARG A 158 8.11 -5.43 14.06
CA ARG A 158 9.32 -4.88 13.45
C ARG A 158 8.99 -4.01 12.25
N VAL A 159 9.82 -2.99 12.02
CA VAL A 159 9.85 -2.20 10.79
C VAL A 159 11.24 -2.35 10.18
N ASP A 160 11.30 -2.87 8.96
CA ASP A 160 12.54 -3.04 8.20
C ASP A 160 12.55 -2.05 7.04
N PHE A 161 13.47 -1.10 7.04
CA PHE A 161 13.67 -0.23 5.88
C PHE A 161 14.50 -0.95 4.83
N VAL A 162 14.05 -0.89 3.58
CA VAL A 162 14.76 -1.45 2.41
C VAL A 162 15.86 -0.50 1.96
#